data_AF-A0A7S0SPV8-F1
#
_entry.id   AF-A0A7S0SPV8-F1
#
_cell.length_a   1.000
_cell.length_b   1.000
_cell.length_c   1.000
_cell.angle_alpha   90.00
_cell.angle_beta   90.00
_cell.angle_gamma   90.00
#
_symmetry.space_group_name_H-M   'P 1'
#
loop_
_entity.id
_entity.type
_entity.pdbx_description
1 polymer ?
#
loop_
_entity_poly.entity_id
_entity_poly.type
_entity_poly.pdbx_seq_one_letter_code
_entity_poly.pdbx_strand_id
1 'polypeptide(L)'
;TLRTVGGVFCVDLLTLPALPKVAKGWTLRTVTPLAHDVSRVPYPIPAAGAPRDQVAASEVDPDAPPVRVTYRLPLDLVLAEPARPRVGWWDEEAAAWTTEGVTDVRIEDGTLTYASVKLTHLALLQSRVAMVTYRKWSMRPTSPGESCIISITPNNARFGNVELEAGDGWCRLVGPNIPELNALRQKKMSSWALLNRLSACGIHLMPEDRDCFFVEIDKKEANLEAAFCKDLALLAPAFMVASSKWNKDISKDDCMVRFAEVTDFDRTLAVDLDKVFAREHDAVKVILRKLKGCVIVNAKDGLETLSPELKVHMADGRDNVGAAAVRSRRDGFDVSLEPLQYSQTTLSLLRGVASERALQRVHSASAPFTENVKNLLLLLRVFTFG
;
A
#
# COMPACT_ATOMS: atom_id res chain seq x y z
N THR A 1 -1.35 13.73 4.12
CA THR A 1 -2.30 12.82 3.41
C THR A 1 -2.98 11.89 4.39
N LEU A 2 -4.21 12.24 4.77
CA LEU A 2 -5.04 11.42 5.65
C LEU A 2 -6.06 10.65 4.82
N ARG A 3 -6.44 9.47 5.32
CA ARG A 3 -7.48 8.61 4.77
C ARG A 3 -8.45 8.22 5.87
N THR A 4 -9.72 8.08 5.52
CA THR A 4 -10.76 7.56 6.40
C THR A 4 -10.63 6.05 6.61
N VAL A 5 -10.82 5.61 7.84
CA VAL A 5 -10.87 4.18 8.21
C VAL A 5 -12.09 3.93 9.10
N GLY A 6 -12.72 2.76 8.98
CA GLY A 6 -13.92 2.43 9.75
C GLY A 6 -15.22 3.13 9.32
N GLY A 7 -15.18 3.96 8.27
CA GLY A 7 -16.34 4.63 7.69
C GLY A 7 -16.38 6.14 7.98
N VAL A 8 -17.46 6.78 7.53
CA VAL A 8 -17.78 8.19 7.80
C VAL A 8 -19.06 8.21 8.64
N PHE A 9 -19.07 9.07 9.65
CA PHE A 9 -20.20 9.28 10.55
C PHE A 9 -20.68 10.73 10.42
N CYS A 10 -22.00 10.94 10.42
CA CYS A 10 -22.58 12.27 10.31
C CYS A 10 -23.26 12.65 11.63
N VAL A 11 -23.00 13.86 12.12
CA VAL A 11 -23.72 14.42 13.27
C VAL A 11 -24.50 15.64 12.82
N ASP A 12 -25.82 15.54 12.86
CA ASP A 12 -26.72 16.66 12.59
C ASP A 12 -27.37 17.12 13.91
N LEU A 13 -27.44 18.43 14.12
CA LEU A 13 -28.26 19.02 15.17
C LEU A 13 -29.66 19.29 14.61
N LEU A 14 -30.70 18.74 15.26
CA LEU A 14 -32.08 18.85 14.79
C LEU A 14 -32.95 19.57 15.82
N THR A 15 -33.87 20.41 15.34
CA THR A 15 -34.94 20.95 16.18
C THR A 15 -36.04 19.91 16.35
N LEU A 16 -36.39 19.61 17.60
CA LEU A 16 -37.53 18.76 17.90
C LEU A 16 -38.84 19.57 17.93
N PRO A 17 -39.97 19.01 17.47
CA PRO A 17 -41.27 19.64 17.66
C PRO A 17 -41.58 19.79 19.15
N ALA A 18 -42.42 20.77 19.48
CA ALA A 18 -42.90 20.94 20.85
C ALA A 18 -43.55 19.63 21.35
N LEU A 19 -43.17 19.21 22.56
CA LEU A 19 -43.73 18.02 23.18
C LEU A 19 -45.25 18.18 23.36
N PRO A 20 -46.03 17.11 23.18
CA PRO A 20 -47.46 17.15 23.47
C PRO A 20 -47.73 17.55 24.92
N LYS A 21 -48.75 18.36 25.15
CA LYS A 21 -49.20 18.77 26.48
C LYS A 21 -50.49 18.03 26.82
N VAL A 22 -50.55 17.43 28.01
CA VAL A 22 -51.80 16.85 28.51
C VAL A 22 -52.57 17.91 29.29
N ALA A 23 -53.79 18.22 28.85
CA ALA A 23 -54.68 19.14 29.54
C ALA A 23 -56.10 18.57 29.58
N LYS A 24 -56.66 18.43 30.78
CA LYS A 24 -58.04 17.93 31.01
C LYS A 24 -58.35 16.59 30.29
N GLY A 25 -57.40 15.65 30.31
CA GLY A 25 -57.57 14.33 29.67
C GLY A 25 -57.31 14.29 28.17
N TRP A 26 -57.01 15.44 27.55
CA TRP A 26 -56.64 15.53 26.13
C TRP A 26 -55.13 15.68 25.96
N THR A 27 -54.55 14.94 25.02
CA THR A 27 -53.17 15.13 24.57
C THR A 27 -53.16 16.10 23.39
N LEU A 28 -52.74 17.34 23.64
CA LEU A 28 -52.70 18.42 22.67
C LEU A 28 -51.28 18.56 22.10
N ARG A 29 -51.14 18.59 20.78
CA ARG A 29 -49.87 18.85 20.10
C ARG A 29 -50.02 20.06 19.18
N THR A 30 -49.15 21.05 19.32
CA THR A 30 -49.10 22.18 18.38
C THR A 30 -48.58 21.69 17.03
N VAL A 31 -49.36 21.88 15.98
CA VAL A 31 -48.94 21.56 14.61
C VAL A 31 -48.08 22.71 14.10
N THR A 32 -46.78 22.48 14.02
CA THR A 32 -45.80 23.36 13.34
C THR A 32 -45.28 22.64 12.10
N PRO A 33 -44.53 23.28 11.19
CA PRO A 33 -43.85 22.57 10.11
C PRO A 33 -42.97 21.40 10.61
N LEU A 34 -42.41 21.53 11.82
CA LEU A 34 -41.66 20.47 12.52
C LEU A 34 -42.50 19.27 12.97
N ALA A 35 -43.83 19.35 12.85
CA ALA A 35 -44.72 18.22 13.11
C ALA A 35 -44.69 17.19 11.97
N HIS A 36 -44.26 17.60 10.77
CA HIS A 36 -44.19 16.77 9.56
C HIS A 36 -42.76 16.61 9.01
N ASP A 37 -41.82 17.46 9.44
CA ASP A 37 -40.44 17.47 8.95
C ASP A 37 -39.44 17.79 10.09
N VAL A 38 -38.15 17.57 9.86
CA VAL A 38 -37.07 17.91 10.80
C VAL A 38 -36.26 19.09 10.26
N SER A 39 -36.14 20.15 11.06
CA SER A 39 -35.25 21.26 10.72
C SER A 39 -33.87 20.99 11.29
N ARG A 40 -32.88 20.90 10.40
CA ARG A 40 -31.47 21.00 10.77
C ARG A 40 -31.19 22.40 11.33
N VAL A 41 -30.42 22.44 12.40
CA VAL A 41 -29.92 23.65 13.05
C VAL A 41 -28.42 23.69 12.80
N PRO A 42 -27.89 24.82 12.29
CA PRO A 42 -26.45 24.92 12.12
C PRO A 42 -25.76 24.90 13.49
N TYR A 43 -24.52 24.44 13.48
CA TYR A 43 -23.67 24.41 14.67
C TYR A 43 -22.38 25.19 14.41
N PRO A 44 -21.98 26.11 15.29
CA PRO A 44 -22.65 26.51 16.54
C PRO A 44 -24.03 27.14 16.32
N ILE A 45 -24.88 27.10 17.35
CA ILE A 45 -26.23 27.69 17.27
C ILE A 45 -26.07 29.22 17.18
N PRO A 46 -26.55 29.88 16.11
CA PRO A 46 -26.43 31.33 15.96
C PRO A 46 -27.14 32.08 17.08
N ALA A 47 -26.62 33.26 17.44
CA ALA A 47 -27.30 34.16 18.37
C ALA A 47 -28.71 34.52 17.87
N ALA A 48 -29.65 34.72 18.79
CA ALA A 48 -31.03 35.02 18.45
C ALA A 48 -31.15 36.28 17.57
N GLY A 49 -31.65 36.12 16.34
CA GLY A 49 -31.80 37.21 15.37
C GLY A 49 -30.69 37.30 14.31
N ALA A 50 -29.60 36.55 14.44
CA ALA A 50 -28.61 36.41 13.38
C ALA A 50 -29.18 35.63 12.19
N PRO A 51 -28.89 36.02 10.93
CA PRO A 51 -29.32 35.25 9.77
C PRO A 51 -28.68 33.85 9.79
N ARG A 52 -29.50 32.83 9.54
CA ARG A 52 -29.12 31.41 9.65
C ARG A 52 -27.99 30.99 8.70
N ASP A 53 -27.77 31.76 7.64
CA ASP A 53 -26.80 31.48 6.58
C ASP A 53 -25.40 32.06 6.85
N GLN A 54 -25.19 32.77 7.98
CA GLN A 54 -23.90 33.41 8.31
C GLN A 54 -22.92 32.52 9.07
N VAL A 55 -23.33 31.34 9.53
CA VAL A 55 -22.39 30.36 10.12
C VAL A 55 -21.67 29.68 8.97
N ALA A 56 -20.53 30.24 8.56
CA ALA A 56 -19.66 29.64 7.56
C ALA A 56 -19.31 28.21 7.99
N ALA A 57 -19.77 27.24 7.20
CA ALA A 57 -19.58 25.82 7.51
C ALA A 57 -18.09 25.44 7.59
N SER A 58 -17.19 26.21 6.97
CA SER A 58 -15.74 25.92 6.92
C SER A 58 -14.90 26.57 8.03
N GLU A 59 -15.27 27.70 8.64
CA GLU A 59 -14.42 28.33 9.67
C GLU A 59 -14.68 27.78 11.07
N VAL A 60 -13.63 27.42 11.82
CA VAL A 60 -13.76 26.94 13.20
C VAL A 60 -13.99 28.14 14.13
N ASP A 61 -15.19 28.23 14.69
CA ASP A 61 -15.50 29.19 15.75
C ASP A 61 -14.83 28.73 17.07
N PRO A 62 -13.86 29.49 17.61
CA PRO A 62 -13.15 29.11 18.84
C PRO A 62 -14.02 29.19 20.09
N ASP A 63 -15.13 29.95 20.06
CA ASP A 63 -16.05 30.12 21.19
C ASP A 63 -17.20 29.10 21.16
N ALA A 64 -17.23 28.26 20.11
CA ALA A 64 -18.18 27.18 19.98
C ALA A 64 -18.07 26.18 21.15
N PRO A 65 -19.19 25.80 21.79
CA PRO A 65 -19.15 24.75 22.78
C PRO A 65 -18.71 23.42 22.12
N PRO A 66 -17.93 22.55 22.77
CA PRO A 66 -17.60 21.24 22.22
C PRO A 66 -18.71 20.22 22.49
N VAL A 67 -19.09 19.44 21.47
CA VAL A 67 -19.96 18.27 21.61
C VAL A 67 -19.10 17.01 21.73
N ARG A 68 -19.30 16.26 22.82
CA ARG A 68 -18.63 14.98 23.03
C ARG A 68 -19.37 13.86 22.30
N VAL A 69 -18.64 13.14 21.45
CA VAL A 69 -19.15 12.01 20.68
C VAL A 69 -18.43 10.73 21.12
N THR A 70 -19.20 9.67 21.31
CA THR A 70 -18.67 8.35 21.70
C THR A 70 -19.40 7.26 20.90
N TYR A 71 -18.66 6.37 20.25
CA TYR A 71 -19.23 5.20 19.57
C TYR A 71 -18.24 4.04 19.47
N ARG A 72 -18.77 2.84 19.21
CA ARG A 72 -17.98 1.61 19.08
C ARG A 72 -17.45 1.46 17.66
N LEU A 73 -16.15 1.19 17.54
CA LEU A 73 -15.49 0.98 16.26
C LEU A 73 -15.82 -0.40 15.68
N PRO A 74 -15.77 -0.56 14.34
CA PRO A 74 -15.87 -1.88 13.71
C PRO A 74 -14.83 -2.86 14.27
N LEU A 75 -15.24 -4.11 14.51
CA LEU A 75 -14.38 -5.15 15.08
C LEU A 75 -13.24 -5.59 14.13
N ASP A 76 -13.35 -5.27 12.85
CA ASP A 76 -12.37 -5.58 11.81
C ASP A 76 -11.44 -4.40 11.49
N LEU A 77 -11.47 -3.34 12.30
CA LEU A 77 -10.65 -2.16 12.13
C LEU A 77 -9.28 -2.34 12.79
N VAL A 78 -8.23 -2.13 12.01
CA VAL A 78 -6.83 -2.24 12.41
C VAL A 78 -6.16 -0.88 12.29
N LEU A 79 -5.80 -0.30 13.43
CA LEU A 79 -5.14 1.01 13.43
C LEU A 79 -3.64 0.87 13.18
N ALA A 80 -3.14 1.58 12.17
CA ALA A 80 -1.71 1.73 11.93
C ALA A 80 -0.95 2.38 13.09
N GLU A 81 -1.52 3.44 13.68
CA GLU A 81 -0.93 4.25 14.74
C GLU A 81 -1.91 4.38 15.93
N PRO A 82 -2.15 3.31 16.71
CA PRO A 82 -3.18 3.32 17.76
C PRO A 82 -2.89 4.30 18.89
N ALA A 83 -1.62 4.66 19.12
CA ALA A 83 -1.22 5.62 20.15
C ALA A 83 -1.54 7.08 19.80
N ARG A 84 -1.88 7.38 18.54
CA ARG A 84 -2.19 8.72 18.05
C ARG A 84 -3.43 8.69 17.15
N PRO A 85 -4.61 8.34 17.70
CA PRO A 85 -5.84 8.36 16.93
C PRO A 85 -6.14 9.81 16.50
N ARG A 86 -6.63 9.96 15.28
CA ARG A 86 -7.03 11.27 14.73
C ARG A 86 -8.46 11.17 14.26
N VAL A 87 -9.29 12.10 14.67
CA VAL A 87 -10.61 12.31 14.10
C VAL A 87 -10.59 13.64 13.40
N GLY A 88 -11.22 13.70 12.23
CA GLY A 88 -11.38 14.95 11.52
C GLY A 88 -12.73 15.02 10.84
N TRP A 89 -13.05 16.21 10.37
CA TRP A 89 -14.25 16.51 9.61
C TRP A 89 -13.89 16.87 8.17
N TRP A 90 -14.85 16.70 7.27
CA TRP A 90 -14.67 17.02 5.85
C TRP A 90 -14.93 18.51 5.62
N ASP A 91 -13.89 19.22 5.17
CA ASP A 91 -14.00 20.59 4.69
C ASP A 91 -14.34 20.57 3.20
N GLU A 92 -15.55 21.04 2.86
CA GLU A 92 -16.04 21.06 1.49
C GLU A 92 -15.28 22.04 0.61
N GLU A 93 -14.83 23.18 1.15
CA GLU A 93 -14.11 24.21 0.40
C GLU A 93 -12.69 23.73 0.03
N ALA A 94 -11.99 23.14 1.00
CA ALA A 94 -10.66 22.57 0.77
C ALA A 94 -10.71 21.18 0.09
N ALA A 95 -11.89 20.56 -0.02
CA ALA A 95 -12.09 19.17 -0.43
C ALA A 95 -11.12 18.21 0.29
N ALA A 96 -10.98 18.38 1.60
CA ALA A 96 -9.98 17.70 2.41
C ALA A 96 -10.48 17.41 3.84
N TRP A 97 -9.86 16.41 4.47
CA TRP A 97 -10.07 16.12 5.88
C TRP A 97 -9.19 17.04 6.74
N THR A 98 -9.81 17.71 7.71
CA THR A 98 -9.12 18.54 8.71
C THR A 98 -9.42 18.07 10.12
N THR A 99 -8.45 18.23 11.03
CA THR A 99 -8.58 17.88 12.45
C THR A 99 -8.82 19.10 13.33
N GLU A 100 -8.92 20.30 12.75
CA GLU A 100 -9.16 21.53 13.50
C GLU A 100 -10.53 21.49 14.18
N GLY A 101 -10.63 22.02 15.40
CA GLY A 101 -11.89 21.95 16.17
C GLY A 101 -12.29 20.55 16.65
N VAL A 102 -11.38 19.56 16.60
CA VAL A 102 -11.54 18.24 17.21
C VAL A 102 -10.49 18.04 18.29
N THR A 103 -10.91 17.67 19.50
CA THR A 103 -10.04 17.50 20.67
C THR A 103 -10.34 16.20 21.42
N ASP A 104 -9.50 15.86 22.41
CA ASP A 104 -9.70 14.74 23.34
C ASP A 104 -9.95 13.38 22.68
N VAL A 105 -9.31 13.15 21.54
CA VAL A 105 -9.44 11.90 20.77
C VAL A 105 -8.76 10.76 21.51
N ARG A 106 -9.54 9.75 21.88
CA ARG A 106 -9.04 8.54 22.55
C ARG A 106 -9.82 7.31 22.14
N ILE A 107 -9.13 6.16 22.18
CA ILE A 107 -9.72 4.85 21.88
C ILE A 107 -9.42 3.94 23.06
N GLU A 108 -10.47 3.46 23.71
CA GLU A 108 -10.42 2.56 24.86
C GLU A 108 -11.38 1.38 24.59
N ASP A 109 -10.89 0.15 24.68
CA ASP A 109 -11.67 -1.08 24.48
C ASP A 109 -12.54 -1.11 23.20
N GLY A 110 -11.99 -0.60 22.09
CA GLY A 110 -12.67 -0.51 20.79
C GLY A 110 -13.74 0.58 20.72
N THR A 111 -13.79 1.49 21.69
CA THR A 111 -14.71 2.63 21.74
C THR A 111 -13.93 3.92 21.48
N LEU A 112 -14.32 4.65 20.45
CA LEU A 112 -13.76 5.96 20.13
C LEU A 112 -14.54 7.05 20.87
N THR A 113 -13.83 7.95 21.55
CA THR A 113 -14.39 9.16 22.15
C THR A 113 -13.59 10.37 21.70
N TYR A 114 -14.28 11.47 21.37
CA TYR A 114 -13.67 12.76 21.06
C TYR A 114 -14.66 13.89 21.35
N ALA A 115 -14.15 15.12 21.38
CA ALA A 115 -14.94 16.35 21.41
C ALA A 115 -14.81 17.08 20.08
N SER A 116 -15.88 17.67 19.58
CA SER A 116 -15.83 18.47 18.35
C SER A 116 -16.73 19.70 18.43
N VAL A 117 -16.25 20.81 17.84
CA VAL A 117 -17.03 22.02 17.62
C VAL A 117 -17.64 22.09 16.21
N LYS A 118 -17.49 21.02 15.41
CA LYS A 118 -18.05 20.88 14.06
C LYS A 118 -18.97 19.67 14.01
N LEU A 119 -20.25 19.90 13.70
CA LEU A 119 -21.25 18.85 13.53
C LEU A 119 -21.52 18.67 12.04
N THR A 120 -20.82 17.71 11.42
CA THR A 120 -20.86 17.43 9.99
C THR A 120 -20.42 15.97 9.73
N HIS A 121 -19.88 15.68 8.54
CA HIS A 121 -19.17 14.44 8.21
C HIS A 121 -17.85 14.33 8.97
N LEU A 122 -17.80 13.42 9.94
CA LEU A 122 -16.63 13.10 10.75
C LEU A 122 -16.12 11.69 10.44
N ALA A 123 -14.82 11.47 10.57
CA ALA A 123 -14.23 10.15 10.36
C ALA A 123 -12.98 9.95 11.22
N LEU A 124 -12.69 8.68 11.54
CA LEU A 124 -11.37 8.30 12.04
C LEU A 124 -10.38 8.32 10.88
N LEU A 125 -9.24 8.98 11.10
CA LEU A 125 -8.24 9.28 10.08
C LEU A 125 -6.92 8.58 10.38
N GLN A 126 -6.30 8.04 9.34
CA GLN A 126 -4.95 7.49 9.40
C GLN A 126 -4.09 8.00 8.25
N SER A 127 -2.77 7.93 8.44
CA SER A 127 -1.83 8.23 7.36
C SER A 127 -2.06 7.26 6.21
N ARG A 128 -2.26 7.80 5.02
CA ARG A 128 -2.39 6.99 3.80
C ARG A 128 -1.13 6.18 3.52
N VAL A 129 0.03 6.74 3.86
CA VAL A 129 1.35 6.13 3.63
C VAL A 129 1.85 5.32 4.81
N ALA A 130 0.99 4.99 5.79
CA ALA A 130 1.39 4.31 7.03
C ALA A 130 2.00 2.90 6.83
N MET A 131 1.68 2.23 5.72
CA MET A 131 2.25 0.93 5.35
C MET A 131 3.29 1.03 4.22
N VAL A 132 3.53 2.24 3.71
CA VAL A 132 4.28 2.51 2.49
C VAL A 132 5.73 2.85 2.85
N THR A 133 6.64 2.74 1.87
CA THR A 133 8.08 2.46 2.04
C THR A 133 8.28 1.09 2.65
N TYR A 134 8.25 0.05 1.80
CA TYR A 134 8.51 -1.30 2.27
C TYR A 134 9.99 -1.42 2.63
N ARG A 135 10.25 -2.12 3.75
CA ARG A 135 11.60 -2.48 4.16
C ARG A 135 12.16 -3.57 3.25
N LYS A 136 11.30 -4.52 2.91
CA LYS A 136 11.54 -5.57 1.92
C LYS A 136 10.22 -6.08 1.38
N TRP A 137 10.28 -6.71 0.21
CA TRP A 137 9.21 -7.55 -0.29
C TRP A 137 9.79 -8.82 -0.89
N SER A 138 8.97 -9.86 -0.98
CA SER A 138 9.35 -11.10 -1.64
C SER A 138 8.15 -11.81 -2.24
N MET A 139 8.44 -12.76 -3.11
CA MET A 139 7.48 -13.60 -3.80
C MET A 139 8.03 -15.03 -3.83
N ARG A 140 7.20 -16.02 -3.49
CA ARG A 140 7.58 -17.44 -3.49
C ARG A 140 6.42 -18.33 -3.93
N PRO A 141 6.66 -19.37 -4.74
CA PRO A 141 5.62 -20.37 -4.97
C PRO A 141 5.25 -21.07 -3.67
N THR A 142 4.02 -21.54 -3.57
CA THR A 142 3.62 -22.54 -2.58
C THR A 142 4.00 -23.94 -3.06
N SER A 143 3.99 -24.96 -2.20
CA SER A 143 4.01 -26.35 -2.66
C SER A 143 2.58 -26.77 -3.02
N PRO A 144 2.28 -27.24 -4.25
CA PRO A 144 3.21 -27.75 -5.27
C PRO A 144 3.61 -26.77 -6.41
N GLY A 145 3.26 -25.49 -6.32
CA GLY A 145 3.60 -24.44 -7.30
C GLY A 145 2.40 -23.82 -8.01
N GLU A 146 1.19 -24.12 -7.53
CA GLU A 146 -0.09 -23.67 -8.10
C GLU A 146 -0.56 -22.30 -7.60
N SER A 147 0.04 -21.83 -6.51
CA SER A 147 -0.16 -20.49 -5.98
C SER A 147 1.18 -19.88 -5.58
N CYS A 148 1.16 -18.60 -5.27
CA CYS A 148 2.31 -17.81 -4.93
C CYS A 148 2.00 -16.93 -3.72
N ILE A 149 2.91 -16.85 -2.76
CA ILE A 149 2.82 -15.93 -1.63
C ILE A 149 3.69 -14.72 -1.92
N ILE A 150 3.08 -13.55 -1.93
CA ILE A 150 3.74 -12.25 -1.96
C ILE A 150 3.74 -11.71 -0.52
N SER A 151 4.93 -11.46 0.01
CA SER A 151 5.14 -10.97 1.36
C SER A 151 5.65 -9.54 1.31
N ILE A 152 4.97 -8.63 2.00
CA ILE A 152 5.35 -7.22 2.15
C ILE A 152 5.73 -6.97 3.60
N THR A 153 6.93 -6.44 3.84
CA THR A 153 7.33 -5.94 5.16
C THR A 153 7.23 -4.42 5.16
N PRO A 154 6.13 -3.82 5.66
CA PRO A 154 5.98 -2.37 5.72
C PRO A 154 7.00 -1.75 6.68
N ASN A 155 7.36 -0.48 6.48
CA ASN A 155 8.14 0.27 7.46
C ASN A 155 7.25 0.79 8.61
N ASN A 156 6.50 -0.12 9.24
CA ASN A 156 5.65 0.17 10.37
C ASN A 156 5.92 -0.84 11.49
N ALA A 157 6.39 -0.36 12.65
CA ALA A 157 6.82 -1.23 13.75
C ALA A 157 5.71 -2.12 14.32
N ARG A 158 4.43 -1.75 14.13
CA ARG A 158 3.29 -2.55 14.60
C ARG A 158 3.04 -3.78 13.73
N PHE A 159 3.50 -3.77 12.47
CA PHE A 159 3.21 -4.82 11.50
C PHE A 159 4.48 -5.58 11.15
N GLY A 160 4.39 -6.90 11.26
CA GLY A 160 5.34 -7.80 10.62
C GLY A 160 5.04 -7.94 9.13
N ASN A 161 5.26 -9.13 8.58
CA ASN A 161 4.96 -9.41 7.18
C ASN A 161 3.45 -9.46 6.95
N VAL A 162 2.99 -8.72 5.94
CA VAL A 162 1.69 -8.93 5.32
C VAL A 162 1.88 -9.91 4.18
N GLU A 163 1.31 -11.10 4.31
CA GLU A 163 1.45 -12.19 3.35
C GLU A 163 0.14 -12.39 2.61
N LEU A 164 0.22 -12.29 1.28
CA LEU A 164 -0.91 -12.40 0.37
C LEU A 164 -0.66 -13.59 -0.55
N GLU A 165 -1.53 -14.59 -0.51
CA GLU A 165 -1.45 -15.73 -1.41
C GLU A 165 -2.32 -15.48 -2.64
N ALA A 166 -1.73 -15.57 -3.82
CA ALA A 166 -2.37 -15.48 -5.12
C ALA A 166 -2.35 -16.86 -5.80
N GLY A 167 -3.51 -17.38 -6.17
CA GLY A 167 -3.67 -18.54 -7.04
C GLY A 167 -4.40 -18.19 -8.32
N ASP A 168 -5.01 -19.19 -8.96
CA ASP A 168 -5.72 -19.07 -10.23
C ASP A 168 -6.98 -18.18 -10.12
N GLY A 169 -6.85 -16.89 -10.40
CA GLY A 169 -7.94 -15.91 -10.33
C GLY A 169 -8.39 -15.50 -8.92
N TRP A 170 -7.71 -15.97 -7.86
CA TRP A 170 -8.05 -15.65 -6.47
C TRP A 170 -6.84 -15.25 -5.64
N CYS A 171 -7.07 -14.39 -4.66
CA CYS A 171 -6.15 -13.98 -3.62
C CYS A 171 -6.77 -14.18 -2.24
N ARG A 172 -5.95 -14.42 -1.22
CA ARG A 172 -6.36 -14.39 0.18
C ARG A 172 -5.26 -13.84 1.08
N LEU A 173 -5.66 -13.34 2.25
CA LEU A 173 -4.74 -12.95 3.30
C LEU A 173 -4.24 -14.19 4.05
N VAL A 174 -2.92 -14.39 4.11
CA VAL A 174 -2.28 -15.44 4.90
C VAL A 174 -1.89 -14.90 6.27
N GLY A 175 -1.21 -13.75 6.27
CA GLY A 175 -0.77 -13.02 7.46
C GLY A 175 -0.88 -11.50 7.23
N PRO A 176 -0.94 -10.68 8.29
CA PRO A 176 -0.51 -10.99 9.65
C PRO A 176 -1.62 -11.69 10.47
N ASN A 177 -1.22 -12.38 11.55
CA ASN A 177 -2.14 -13.03 12.50
C ASN A 177 -2.71 -12.01 13.49
N ILE A 178 -3.54 -11.10 12.98
CA ILE A 178 -4.22 -10.06 13.75
C ILE A 178 -5.70 -10.47 13.91
N PRO A 179 -6.27 -10.52 15.12
CA PRO A 179 -7.63 -11.01 15.36
C PRO A 179 -8.71 -10.35 14.50
N GLU A 180 -8.61 -9.04 14.31
CA GLU A 180 -9.52 -8.19 13.52
C GLU A 180 -9.58 -8.64 12.04
N LEU A 181 -8.54 -9.28 11.53
CA LEU A 181 -8.45 -9.76 10.14
C LEU A 181 -8.85 -11.22 9.96
N ASN A 182 -9.25 -11.93 11.03
CA ASN A 182 -9.55 -13.37 10.95
C ASN A 182 -10.62 -13.69 9.92
N ALA A 183 -11.69 -12.88 9.85
CA ALA A 183 -12.74 -13.06 8.86
C ALA A 183 -12.25 -12.87 7.41
N LEU A 184 -11.23 -12.02 7.21
CA LEU A 184 -10.65 -11.77 5.89
C LEU A 184 -9.74 -12.91 5.44
N ARG A 185 -8.99 -13.53 6.37
CA ARG A 185 -8.09 -14.67 6.08
C ARG A 185 -8.80 -15.91 5.57
N GLN A 186 -10.07 -16.08 5.94
CA GLN A 186 -10.90 -17.22 5.51
C GLN A 186 -11.54 -17.03 4.14
N LYS A 187 -11.35 -15.89 3.47
CA LYS A 187 -12.01 -15.56 2.21
C LYS A 187 -11.02 -15.49 1.05
N LYS A 188 -11.36 -16.18 -0.04
CA LYS A 188 -10.74 -15.99 -1.36
C LYS A 188 -11.53 -14.94 -2.13
N MET A 189 -10.84 -14.02 -2.79
CA MET A 189 -11.43 -12.95 -3.60
C MET A 189 -10.44 -12.46 -4.66
N SER A 190 -10.79 -11.53 -5.54
CA SER A 190 -9.82 -10.97 -6.49
C SER A 190 -8.75 -10.13 -5.79
N SER A 191 -7.60 -9.93 -6.43
CA SER A 191 -6.51 -9.06 -5.92
C SER A 191 -7.01 -7.68 -5.47
N TRP A 192 -7.80 -7.01 -6.33
CA TRP A 192 -8.34 -5.69 -6.01
C TRP A 192 -9.31 -5.74 -4.83
N ALA A 193 -10.22 -6.71 -4.79
CA ALA A 193 -11.18 -6.84 -3.69
C ALA A 193 -10.48 -7.07 -2.35
N LEU A 194 -9.42 -7.89 -2.33
CA LEU A 194 -8.61 -8.15 -1.14
C LEU A 194 -7.92 -6.89 -0.63
N LEU A 195 -7.20 -6.19 -1.51
CA LEU A 195 -6.48 -4.97 -1.11
C LEU A 195 -7.43 -3.84 -0.74
N ASN A 196 -8.58 -3.72 -1.40
CA ASN A 196 -9.60 -2.76 -1.02
C ASN A 196 -10.22 -3.08 0.35
N ARG A 197 -10.48 -4.36 0.65
CA ARG A 197 -10.98 -4.77 1.97
C ARG A 197 -9.93 -4.56 3.07
N LEU A 198 -8.67 -4.93 2.83
CA LEU A 198 -7.56 -4.61 3.73
C LEU A 198 -7.48 -3.11 4.00
N SER A 199 -7.62 -2.30 2.95
CA SER A 199 -7.60 -0.85 3.07
C SER A 199 -8.77 -0.30 3.90
N ALA A 200 -9.97 -0.89 3.78
CA ALA A 200 -11.12 -0.51 4.60
C ALA A 200 -10.94 -0.90 6.08
N CYS A 201 -10.23 -2.01 6.33
CA CYS A 201 -9.79 -2.44 7.65
C CYS A 201 -8.60 -1.63 8.18
N GLY A 202 -8.06 -0.64 7.47
CA GLY A 202 -6.95 0.21 7.93
C GLY A 202 -5.54 -0.25 7.52
N ILE A 203 -5.40 -1.33 6.75
CA ILE A 203 -4.13 -1.77 6.14
C ILE A 203 -4.13 -1.38 4.67
N HIS A 204 -3.69 -0.15 4.38
CA HIS A 204 -3.67 0.35 3.01
C HIS A 204 -2.36 -0.02 2.29
N LEU A 205 -2.46 -0.88 1.27
CA LEU A 205 -1.32 -1.37 0.47
C LEU A 205 -1.48 -1.08 -1.03
N MET A 206 -2.24 -0.04 -1.40
CA MET A 206 -2.40 0.38 -2.80
C MET A 206 -1.92 1.82 -2.97
N PRO A 207 -0.61 2.07 -2.83
CA PRO A 207 -0.08 3.41 -2.98
C PRO A 207 -0.22 3.92 -4.43
N GLU A 208 -0.33 5.22 -4.57
CA GLU A 208 -0.47 5.95 -5.84
C GLU A 208 0.74 6.86 -6.07
N ASP A 209 0.90 7.40 -7.28
CA ASP A 209 2.03 8.30 -7.61
C ASP A 209 2.10 9.54 -6.69
N ARG A 210 0.95 10.04 -6.22
CA ARG A 210 0.93 11.14 -5.25
C ARG A 210 1.53 10.77 -3.90
N ASP A 211 1.55 9.49 -3.55
CA ASP A 211 2.09 9.02 -2.28
C ASP A 211 3.62 9.15 -2.24
N CYS A 212 4.29 9.12 -3.41
CA CYS A 212 5.74 9.34 -3.55
C CYS A 212 6.20 10.68 -2.96
N PHE A 213 5.39 11.74 -3.13
CA PHE A 213 5.70 13.06 -2.58
C PHE A 213 5.78 13.04 -1.04
N PHE A 214 4.93 12.27 -0.37
CA PHE A 214 4.86 12.23 1.10
C PHE A 214 5.93 11.35 1.75
N VAL A 215 6.56 10.48 0.97
CA VAL A 215 7.62 9.58 1.45
C VAL A 215 8.97 9.86 0.81
N GLU A 216 9.06 10.94 0.03
CA GLU A 216 10.29 11.44 -0.61
C GLU A 216 11.02 10.37 -1.44
N ILE A 217 10.26 9.63 -2.27
CA ILE A 217 10.84 8.66 -3.21
C ILE A 217 10.54 9.06 -4.66
N ASP A 218 11.48 8.76 -5.55
CA ASP A 218 11.26 8.88 -6.98
C ASP A 218 10.43 7.71 -7.50
N LYS A 219 9.36 8.01 -8.23
CA LYS A 219 8.54 6.97 -8.85
C LYS A 219 9.30 6.29 -9.98
N LYS A 220 9.21 4.96 -10.07
CA LYS A 220 9.70 4.22 -11.25
C LYS A 220 8.80 4.49 -12.46
N GLU A 221 9.35 4.36 -13.66
CA GLU A 221 8.57 4.50 -14.89
C GLU A 221 7.47 3.43 -14.97
N ALA A 222 6.22 3.84 -15.20
CA ALA A 222 5.07 2.96 -15.09
C ALA A 222 5.13 1.77 -16.09
N ASN A 223 5.59 2.03 -17.32
CA ASN A 223 5.74 0.99 -18.35
C ASN A 223 6.82 -0.04 -17.98
N LEU A 224 7.90 0.42 -17.33
CA LEU A 224 8.98 -0.44 -16.85
C LEU A 224 8.47 -1.34 -15.72
N GLU A 225 7.82 -0.74 -14.72
CA GLU A 225 7.26 -1.45 -13.57
C GLU A 225 6.23 -2.50 -14.02
N ALA A 226 5.33 -2.13 -14.94
CA ALA A 226 4.34 -3.05 -15.50
C ALA A 226 4.96 -4.19 -16.30
N ALA A 227 5.97 -3.90 -17.13
CA ALA A 227 6.68 -4.93 -17.89
C ALA A 227 7.42 -5.89 -16.95
N PHE A 228 8.04 -5.39 -15.88
CA PHE A 228 8.77 -6.25 -14.95
C PHE A 228 7.83 -7.08 -14.08
N CYS A 229 6.74 -6.49 -13.57
CA CYS A 229 5.70 -7.25 -12.86
C CYS A 229 5.14 -8.39 -13.72
N LYS A 230 4.96 -8.16 -15.03
CA LYS A 230 4.54 -9.21 -15.97
C LYS A 230 5.59 -10.31 -16.09
N ASP A 231 6.86 -9.94 -16.25
CA ASP A 231 7.96 -10.90 -16.32
C ASP A 231 8.08 -11.73 -15.04
N LEU A 232 8.01 -11.11 -13.86
CA LEU A 232 8.07 -11.81 -12.58
C LEU A 232 6.89 -12.75 -12.37
N ALA A 233 5.69 -12.33 -12.78
CA ALA A 233 4.51 -13.15 -12.66
C ALA A 233 4.62 -14.48 -13.44
N LEU A 234 5.31 -14.47 -14.59
CA LEU A 234 5.59 -15.70 -15.34
C LEU A 234 6.53 -16.65 -14.57
N LEU A 235 7.42 -16.12 -13.73
CA LEU A 235 8.39 -16.90 -12.94
C LEU A 235 7.81 -17.40 -11.61
N ALA A 236 6.68 -16.84 -11.17
CA ALA A 236 6.04 -17.16 -9.90
C ALA A 236 5.86 -18.67 -9.60
N PRO A 237 5.59 -19.57 -10.57
CA PRO A 237 5.44 -21.00 -10.29
C PRO A 237 6.73 -21.73 -9.90
N ALA A 238 7.91 -21.17 -10.20
CA ALA A 238 9.18 -21.92 -10.13
C ALA A 238 10.34 -21.14 -9.47
N PHE A 239 10.18 -19.86 -9.19
CA PHE A 239 11.26 -19.02 -8.68
C PHE A 239 10.84 -18.27 -7.42
N MET A 240 11.76 -18.15 -6.47
CA MET A 240 11.67 -17.16 -5.41
C MET A 240 12.25 -15.85 -5.90
N VAL A 241 11.62 -14.75 -5.52
CA VAL A 241 12.06 -13.38 -5.82
C VAL A 241 12.07 -12.59 -4.53
N ALA A 242 13.05 -11.73 -4.36
CA ALA A 242 13.13 -10.79 -3.25
C ALA A 242 13.57 -9.42 -3.74
N SER A 243 13.14 -8.38 -3.03
CA SER A 243 13.67 -7.04 -3.24
C SER A 243 15.19 -7.01 -3.06
N SER A 244 15.85 -6.17 -3.86
CA SER A 244 17.25 -5.84 -3.66
C SER A 244 17.33 -4.49 -2.96
N LYS A 245 18.20 -4.37 -1.95
CA LYS A 245 18.42 -3.10 -1.24
C LYS A 245 18.82 -1.97 -2.19
N TRP A 246 19.50 -2.33 -3.27
CA TRP A 246 20.02 -1.43 -4.29
C TRP A 246 18.97 -0.88 -5.25
N ASN A 247 17.73 -1.40 -5.27
CA ASN A 247 16.68 -0.92 -6.18
C ASN A 247 16.33 0.57 -5.98
N LYS A 248 16.61 1.10 -4.79
CA LYS A 248 16.48 2.53 -4.44
C LYS A 248 17.66 3.37 -4.91
N ASP A 249 18.82 2.75 -5.11
CA ASP A 249 20.05 3.42 -5.54
C ASP A 249 20.18 3.49 -7.07
N ILE A 250 19.25 2.88 -7.81
CA ILE A 250 19.22 2.89 -9.27
C ILE A 250 18.17 3.85 -9.83
N SER A 251 18.38 4.29 -11.08
CA SER A 251 17.52 5.24 -11.78
C SER A 251 16.04 4.85 -11.74
N LYS A 252 15.14 5.85 -11.87
CA LYS A 252 13.71 5.63 -12.08
C LYS A 252 13.37 4.78 -13.33
N ASP A 253 14.29 4.74 -14.29
CA ASP A 253 14.18 3.98 -15.54
C ASP A 253 14.73 2.54 -15.43
N ASP A 254 15.20 2.15 -14.24
CA ASP A 254 15.77 0.86 -13.93
C ASP A 254 15.06 0.22 -12.72
N CYS A 255 14.89 -1.10 -12.75
CA CYS A 255 14.34 -1.88 -11.64
C CYS A 255 15.22 -3.10 -11.36
N MET A 256 15.35 -3.51 -10.10
CA MET A 256 16.22 -4.62 -9.73
C MET A 256 15.61 -5.54 -8.68
N VAL A 257 15.77 -6.85 -8.90
CA VAL A 257 15.35 -7.89 -7.95
C VAL A 257 16.40 -8.97 -7.84
N ARG A 258 16.40 -9.65 -6.69
CA ARG A 258 17.13 -10.90 -6.50
C ARG A 258 16.19 -12.06 -6.78
N PHE A 259 16.71 -13.12 -7.37
CA PHE A 259 15.92 -14.31 -7.67
C PHE A 259 16.73 -15.59 -7.47
N ALA A 260 16.02 -16.68 -7.20
CA ALA A 260 16.58 -18.02 -7.05
C ALA A 260 15.57 -19.05 -7.55
N GLU A 261 16.05 -20.06 -8.27
CA GLU A 261 15.22 -21.20 -8.70
C GLU A 261 14.82 -22.07 -7.51
N VAL A 262 13.57 -22.53 -7.47
CA VAL A 262 13.09 -23.49 -6.47
C VAL A 262 13.43 -24.90 -6.93
N THR A 263 14.43 -25.50 -6.30
CA THR A 263 14.85 -26.88 -6.57
C THR A 263 14.13 -27.90 -5.69
N ASP A 264 13.67 -27.48 -4.51
CA ASP A 264 12.95 -28.29 -3.53
C ASP A 264 11.68 -27.57 -3.08
N PHE A 265 10.52 -28.05 -3.54
CA PHE A 265 9.22 -27.41 -3.25
C PHE A 265 8.76 -27.62 -1.81
N ASP A 266 9.35 -28.57 -1.08
CA ASP A 266 9.09 -28.75 0.35
C ASP A 266 9.76 -27.64 1.19
N ARG A 267 10.66 -26.85 0.58
CA ARG A 267 11.42 -25.75 1.21
C ARG A 267 11.02 -24.39 0.64
N THR A 268 9.72 -24.13 0.60
CA THR A 268 9.15 -22.89 0.04
C THR A 268 8.55 -22.00 1.10
N LEU A 269 8.84 -22.22 2.39
CA LEU A 269 8.33 -21.39 3.48
C LEU A 269 9.08 -20.05 3.56
N ALA A 270 8.52 -19.09 4.29
CA ALA A 270 9.16 -17.78 4.49
C ALA A 270 10.58 -17.90 5.09
N VAL A 271 10.77 -18.83 6.03
CA VAL A 271 12.08 -19.10 6.64
C VAL A 271 13.10 -19.65 5.63
N ASP A 272 12.66 -20.39 4.63
CA ASP A 272 13.54 -20.96 3.60
C ASP A 272 13.95 -19.88 2.61
N LEU A 273 13.01 -19.01 2.22
CA LEU A 273 13.29 -17.82 1.42
C LEU A 273 14.33 -16.93 2.10
N ASP A 274 14.14 -16.62 3.39
CA ASP A 274 15.09 -15.81 4.14
C ASP A 274 16.48 -16.47 4.19
N LYS A 275 16.57 -17.81 4.37
CA LYS A 275 17.86 -18.53 4.33
C LYS A 275 18.52 -18.46 2.95
N VAL A 276 17.76 -18.61 1.87
CA VAL A 276 18.28 -18.57 0.49
C VAL A 276 18.89 -17.19 0.21
N PHE A 277 18.14 -16.12 0.48
CA PHE A 277 18.58 -14.75 0.19
C PHE A 277 19.50 -14.14 1.25
N ALA A 278 19.63 -14.73 2.44
CA ALA A 278 20.65 -14.31 3.42
C ALA A 278 22.03 -14.91 3.11
N ARG A 279 22.09 -16.14 2.59
CA ARG A 279 23.36 -16.80 2.26
C ARG A 279 23.95 -16.31 0.94
N GLU A 280 23.09 -15.88 0.02
CA GLU A 280 23.47 -15.39 -1.31
C GLU A 280 24.50 -16.28 -2.03
N HIS A 281 24.33 -17.60 -1.91
CA HIS A 281 25.11 -18.60 -2.66
C HIS A 281 24.99 -18.38 -4.17
N ASP A 282 25.78 -19.09 -4.97
CA ASP A 282 25.81 -18.92 -6.43
C ASP A 282 24.48 -19.14 -7.14
N ALA A 283 23.52 -19.79 -6.48
CA ALA A 283 22.14 -19.95 -6.93
C ALA A 283 21.32 -18.64 -6.89
N VAL A 284 21.68 -17.67 -6.04
CA VAL A 284 21.03 -16.36 -6.00
C VAL A 284 21.68 -15.46 -7.05
N LYS A 285 20.83 -14.97 -7.95
CA LYS A 285 21.21 -14.06 -9.03
C LYS A 285 20.42 -12.77 -8.90
N VAL A 286 20.87 -11.72 -9.56
CA VAL A 286 20.21 -10.40 -9.53
C VAL A 286 19.88 -9.98 -10.95
N ILE A 287 18.63 -9.60 -11.19
CA ILE A 287 18.16 -9.13 -12.50
C ILE A 287 18.01 -7.63 -12.46
N LEU A 288 18.69 -6.97 -13.38
CA LEU A 288 18.43 -5.59 -13.75
C LEU A 288 17.47 -5.56 -14.93
N ARG A 289 16.35 -4.87 -14.77
CA ARG A 289 15.37 -4.58 -15.83
C ARG A 289 15.49 -3.12 -16.26
N LYS A 290 15.61 -2.92 -17.56
CA LYS A 290 15.43 -1.63 -18.26
C LYS A 290 14.31 -1.76 -19.27
N LEU A 291 13.85 -0.66 -19.86
CA LEU A 291 12.80 -0.68 -20.90
C LEU A 291 13.17 -1.58 -22.09
N LYS A 292 14.45 -1.64 -22.44
CA LYS A 292 14.97 -2.45 -23.54
C LYS A 292 15.11 -3.96 -23.24
N GLY A 293 15.08 -4.37 -21.98
CA GLY A 293 15.36 -5.76 -21.63
C GLY A 293 15.80 -6.02 -20.19
N CYS A 294 16.11 -7.28 -19.90
CA CYS A 294 16.65 -7.79 -18.65
C CYS A 294 18.08 -8.28 -18.82
N VAL A 295 18.90 -8.17 -17.77
CA VAL A 295 20.24 -8.76 -17.70
C VAL A 295 20.55 -9.23 -16.29
N ILE A 296 21.37 -10.29 -16.15
CA ILE A 296 21.88 -10.73 -14.85
C ILE A 296 23.10 -9.89 -14.50
N VAL A 297 23.12 -9.34 -13.29
CA VAL A 297 24.22 -8.51 -12.77
C VAL A 297 24.76 -9.05 -11.45
N ASN A 298 25.99 -8.69 -11.10
CA ASN A 298 26.57 -8.97 -9.80
C ASN A 298 26.25 -7.84 -8.81
N ALA A 299 25.04 -7.84 -8.26
CA ALA A 299 24.59 -6.83 -7.29
C ALA A 299 23.98 -7.48 -6.04
N LYS A 300 24.71 -8.46 -5.48
CA LYS A 300 24.33 -9.16 -4.25
C LYS A 300 24.17 -8.17 -3.08
N ASP A 301 23.19 -8.39 -2.20
CA ASP A 301 22.94 -7.49 -1.07
C ASP A 301 24.02 -7.61 0.02
N GLY A 302 24.80 -8.69 0.04
CA GLY A 302 25.95 -8.88 0.91
C GLY A 302 27.15 -7.98 0.56
N LEU A 303 27.13 -7.31 -0.59
CA LEU A 303 28.15 -6.35 -0.97
C LEU A 303 27.96 -5.02 -0.22
N GLU A 304 29.06 -4.37 0.16
CA GLU A 304 29.01 -3.03 0.79
C GLU A 304 28.65 -1.93 -0.21
N THR A 305 29.03 -2.10 -1.47
CA THR A 305 28.73 -1.17 -2.56
C THR A 305 28.35 -1.92 -3.83
N LEU A 306 27.54 -1.30 -4.68
CA LEU A 306 27.26 -1.81 -6.03
C LEU A 306 28.56 -2.07 -6.79
N SER A 307 28.55 -3.10 -7.65
CA SER A 307 29.72 -3.45 -8.45
C SER A 307 30.21 -2.24 -9.26
N PRO A 308 31.53 -2.00 -9.34
CA PRO A 308 32.08 -0.88 -10.10
C PRO A 308 31.58 -0.87 -11.54
N GLU A 309 31.48 -2.03 -12.18
CA GLU A 309 31.00 -2.17 -13.56
C GLU A 309 29.57 -1.68 -13.68
N LEU A 310 28.68 -2.11 -12.77
CA LEU A 310 27.29 -1.68 -12.77
C LEU A 310 27.14 -0.18 -12.49
N LYS A 311 27.92 0.37 -11.55
CA LYS A 311 27.93 1.82 -11.27
C LYS A 311 28.38 2.63 -12.48
N VAL A 312 29.44 2.19 -13.16
CA VAL A 312 29.93 2.82 -14.40
C VAL A 312 28.83 2.77 -15.45
N HIS A 313 28.23 1.61 -15.71
CA HIS A 313 27.14 1.48 -16.69
C HIS A 313 25.93 2.36 -16.38
N MET A 314 25.57 2.53 -15.11
CA MET A 314 24.43 3.36 -14.72
C MET A 314 24.71 4.86 -14.85
N ALA A 315 25.89 5.34 -14.43
CA ALA A 315 26.26 6.75 -14.52
C ALA A 315 26.38 7.25 -15.96
N ASP A 316 26.64 6.33 -16.88
CA ASP A 316 27.03 6.60 -18.24
C ASP A 316 25.85 6.72 -19.23
N GLY A 317 24.63 6.32 -18.82
CA GLY A 317 23.37 6.50 -19.57
C GLY A 317 23.34 5.89 -20.98
N ARG A 318 24.42 5.22 -21.40
CA ARG A 318 24.61 4.60 -22.70
C ARG A 318 24.93 3.14 -22.48
N ASP A 319 24.24 2.30 -23.23
CA ASP A 319 24.30 0.86 -23.09
C ASP A 319 25.63 0.22 -23.51
N ASN A 320 26.54 1.01 -24.09
CA ASN A 320 27.71 0.48 -24.79
C ASN A 320 29.06 0.99 -24.24
N VAL A 321 29.06 2.00 -23.35
CA VAL A 321 30.16 2.67 -22.61
C VAL A 321 29.81 4.16 -22.54
N GLY A 322 29.94 4.83 -21.39
CA GLY A 322 29.68 6.27 -21.34
C GLY A 322 30.83 7.13 -20.87
N ALA A 323 30.50 8.31 -20.36
CA ALA A 323 31.34 9.49 -20.33
C ALA A 323 32.56 9.37 -19.42
N ALA A 324 32.54 8.51 -18.39
CA ALA A 324 33.73 8.21 -17.59
C ALA A 324 34.65 7.25 -18.34
N ALA A 325 34.14 6.15 -18.91
CA ALA A 325 34.93 5.24 -19.75
C ALA A 325 35.47 5.94 -21.03
N VAL A 326 34.69 6.85 -21.62
CA VAL A 326 35.10 7.71 -22.74
C VAL A 326 36.15 8.74 -22.31
N ARG A 327 36.08 9.28 -21.08
CA ARG A 327 37.10 10.19 -20.51
C ARG A 327 38.36 9.46 -20.09
N SER A 328 38.28 8.31 -19.43
CA SER A 328 39.42 7.46 -19.10
C SER A 328 40.16 7.02 -20.37
N ARG A 329 39.43 6.63 -21.43
CA ARG A 329 40.01 6.39 -22.78
C ARG A 329 40.69 7.64 -23.36
N ARG A 330 40.10 8.82 -23.19
CA ARG A 330 40.70 10.09 -23.60
C ARG A 330 41.98 10.40 -22.81
N ASP A 331 42.00 10.01 -21.54
CA ASP A 331 43.06 10.31 -20.58
C ASP A 331 44.06 9.13 -20.42
N GLY A 332 43.99 8.13 -21.32
CA GLY A 332 44.99 7.07 -21.47
C GLY A 332 44.91 5.90 -20.48
N PHE A 333 43.90 5.87 -19.62
CA PHE A 333 43.69 4.79 -18.67
C PHE A 333 42.41 4.03 -19.04
N ASP A 334 42.50 2.70 -19.00
CA ASP A 334 41.44 1.77 -18.58
C ASP A 334 40.98 0.69 -19.58
N VAL A 335 40.67 -0.44 -18.95
CA VAL A 335 40.34 -1.77 -19.45
C VAL A 335 39.01 -1.75 -20.20
N SER A 336 38.91 -2.56 -21.26
CA SER A 336 37.69 -2.73 -22.04
C SER A 336 36.57 -3.31 -21.17
N LEU A 337 35.53 -2.53 -20.88
CA LEU A 337 34.29 -3.06 -20.29
C LEU A 337 33.47 -3.78 -21.37
N GLU A 338 33.12 -5.04 -21.12
CA GLU A 338 32.19 -5.76 -21.99
C GLU A 338 30.76 -5.23 -21.78
N PRO A 339 30.02 -4.89 -22.86
CA PRO A 339 28.66 -4.39 -22.73
C PRO A 339 27.73 -5.48 -22.17
N LEU A 340 26.86 -5.10 -21.24
CA LEU A 340 25.81 -5.97 -20.71
C LEU A 340 24.88 -6.44 -21.85
N GLN A 341 24.74 -7.75 -22.01
CA GLN A 341 23.86 -8.34 -23.01
C GLN A 341 22.43 -8.45 -22.46
N TYR A 342 21.51 -7.70 -23.07
CA TYR A 342 20.11 -7.67 -22.64
C TYR A 342 19.28 -8.68 -23.40
N SER A 343 18.46 -9.42 -22.66
CA SER A 343 17.38 -10.25 -23.20
C SER A 343 16.07 -9.47 -23.17
N GLN A 344 15.19 -9.67 -24.15
CA GLN A 344 13.92 -8.92 -24.23
C GLN A 344 13.00 -9.14 -23.01
N THR A 345 12.98 -10.37 -22.49
CA THR A 345 12.16 -10.76 -21.34
C THR A 345 13.01 -11.55 -20.35
N THR A 346 12.55 -11.61 -19.10
CA THR A 346 13.20 -12.46 -18.11
C THR A 346 13.16 -13.94 -18.48
N LEU A 347 12.08 -14.43 -19.12
CA LEU A 347 12.02 -15.82 -19.56
C LEU A 347 13.11 -16.15 -20.59
N SER A 348 13.38 -15.25 -21.53
CA SER A 348 14.46 -15.43 -22.51
C SER A 348 15.84 -15.39 -21.85
N LEU A 349 16.03 -14.51 -20.86
CA LEU A 349 17.26 -14.41 -20.07
C LEU A 349 17.58 -15.72 -19.34
N LEU A 350 16.56 -16.45 -18.91
CA LEU A 350 16.72 -17.68 -18.13
C LEU A 350 16.93 -18.93 -18.99
N ARG A 351 16.82 -18.84 -20.32
CA ARG A 351 17.13 -19.98 -21.20
C ARG A 351 18.63 -20.31 -21.10
N GLY A 352 18.95 -21.53 -20.67
CA GLY A 352 20.33 -21.98 -20.42
C GLY A 352 20.89 -21.58 -19.06
N VAL A 353 20.13 -20.83 -18.23
CA VAL A 353 20.48 -20.52 -16.84
C VAL A 353 19.64 -21.33 -15.87
N ALA A 354 18.34 -21.44 -16.13
CA ALA A 354 17.39 -22.21 -15.33
C ALA A 354 17.29 -23.68 -15.78
N SER A 355 16.87 -24.56 -14.88
CA SER A 355 16.62 -25.95 -15.24
C SER A 355 15.41 -26.12 -16.17
N GLU A 356 15.44 -27.17 -17.00
CA GLU A 356 14.31 -27.54 -17.87
C GLU A 356 13.01 -27.78 -17.07
N ARG A 357 13.13 -28.31 -15.84
CA ARG A 357 11.97 -28.53 -14.97
C ARG A 357 11.34 -27.21 -14.53
N ALA A 358 12.13 -26.22 -14.16
CA ALA A 358 11.64 -24.90 -13.80
C ALA A 358 10.99 -24.20 -15.01
N LEU A 359 11.63 -24.28 -16.18
CA LEU A 359 11.07 -23.73 -17.42
C LEU A 359 9.76 -24.42 -17.78
N GLN A 360 9.64 -25.74 -17.66
CA GLN A 360 8.39 -26.46 -17.92
C GLN A 360 7.25 -25.99 -17.00
N ARG A 361 7.54 -25.79 -15.71
CA ARG A 361 6.57 -25.24 -14.74
C ARG A 361 6.08 -23.85 -15.14
N VAL A 362 7.00 -22.98 -15.56
CA VAL A 362 6.67 -21.64 -16.06
C VAL A 362 5.75 -21.71 -17.29
N HIS A 363 6.04 -22.60 -18.24
CA HIS A 363 5.21 -22.76 -19.45
C HIS A 363 3.84 -23.40 -19.15
N SER A 364 3.73 -24.23 -18.12
CA SER A 364 2.47 -24.86 -17.71
C SER A 364 1.58 -23.98 -16.83
N ALA A 365 2.07 -22.81 -16.40
CA ALA A 365 1.34 -21.93 -15.50
C ALA A 365 0.05 -21.43 -16.14
N SER A 366 -1.05 -21.43 -15.37
CA SER A 366 -2.31 -20.91 -15.88
C SER A 366 -2.24 -19.39 -16.10
N ALA A 367 -2.91 -18.92 -17.15
CA ALA A 367 -3.01 -17.50 -17.44
C ALA A 367 -3.69 -16.70 -16.30
N PRO A 368 -4.79 -17.18 -15.67
CA PRO A 368 -5.40 -16.41 -14.59
C PRO A 368 -4.54 -16.34 -13.32
N PHE A 369 -3.71 -17.36 -13.03
CA PHE A 369 -2.72 -17.30 -11.95
C PHE A 369 -1.67 -16.23 -12.20
N THR A 370 -0.98 -16.28 -13.34
CA THR A 370 0.08 -15.31 -13.68
C THR A 370 -0.48 -13.89 -13.81
N GLU A 371 -1.67 -13.71 -14.37
CA GLU A 371 -2.34 -12.41 -14.44
C GLU A 371 -2.67 -11.87 -13.04
N ASN A 372 -3.11 -12.73 -12.12
CA ASN A 372 -3.43 -12.34 -10.76
C ASN A 372 -2.17 -11.95 -9.95
N VAL A 373 -1.07 -12.69 -10.08
CA VAL A 373 0.24 -12.32 -9.49
C VAL A 373 0.71 -10.97 -10.04
N LYS A 374 0.66 -10.77 -11.37
CA LYS A 374 1.01 -9.50 -12.00
C LYS A 374 0.20 -8.33 -11.43
N ASN A 375 -1.12 -8.50 -11.33
CA ASN A 375 -2.02 -7.47 -10.81
C ASN A 375 -1.73 -7.16 -9.34
N LEU A 376 -1.38 -8.17 -8.54
CA LEU A 376 -1.02 -7.96 -7.15
C LEU A 376 0.29 -7.15 -7.02
N LEU A 377 1.34 -7.52 -7.76
CA LEU A 377 2.62 -6.77 -7.78
C LEU A 377 2.43 -5.32 -8.24
N LEU A 378 1.59 -5.11 -9.26
CA LEU A 378 1.25 -3.77 -9.77
C LEU A 378 0.51 -2.91 -8.76
N LEU A 379 -0.53 -3.46 -8.11
CA LEU A 379 -1.31 -2.73 -7.11
C LEU A 379 -0.48 -2.40 -5.87
N LEU A 380 0.43 -3.30 -5.48
CA LEU A 380 1.38 -3.09 -4.39
C LEU A 380 2.52 -2.12 -4.76
N ARG A 381 2.74 -1.84 -6.06
CA ARG A 381 3.81 -0.95 -6.55
C ARG A 381 5.18 -1.30 -5.96
N VAL A 382 5.50 -2.59 -5.98
CA VAL A 382 6.65 -3.18 -5.28
C VAL A 382 8.01 -2.64 -5.75
N PHE A 383 8.11 -2.03 -6.93
CA PHE A 383 9.37 -1.46 -7.41
C PHE A 383 9.54 0.00 -7.03
N THR A 384 8.44 0.75 -7.04
CA THR A 384 8.44 2.15 -6.62
C THR A 384 8.61 2.26 -5.10
N PHE A 385 7.84 1.51 -4.32
CA PHE A 385 7.81 1.66 -2.87
C PHE A 385 8.62 0.60 -2.10
N GLY A 386 9.22 -0.36 -2.79
CA GLY A 386 9.85 -1.55 -2.19
C GLY A 386 11.35 -1.54 -2.02
#